data_AF-A0ABD5JRI1-F1
#
_entry.id   AF-A0ABD5JRI1-F1
#
_cell.length_a   1.000
_cell.length_b   1.000
_cell.length_c   1.000
_cell.angle_alpha   90.00
_cell.angle_beta   90.00
_cell.angle_gamma   90.00
#
_symmetry.space_group_name_H-M   'P 1'
#
loop_
_entity.id
_entity.type
_entity.pdbx_description
1 polymer ?
#
loop_
_entity_poly.entity_id
_entity_poly.type
_entity_poly.pdbx_seq_one_letter_code
_entity_poly.pdbx_strand_id
1 'polypeptide(L)'
;MSECLHVPALPRPEPEPRSDTCPECLAVGSHPVQLRKCLVCGHVGCCDSSPYQHATRHFEETGHPVMRSFEEGEEWHWCYVDQLIV
;
A
#
# COMPACT_ATOMS: atom_id res chain seq x y z
N MET A 1 -12.83 14.43 -14.38
CA MET A 1 -12.00 13.27 -13.95
C MET A 1 -11.19 13.79 -12.79
N SER A 2 -11.45 13.30 -11.58
CA SER A 2 -10.73 13.77 -10.39
C SER A 2 -9.31 13.23 -10.47
N GLU A 3 -8.38 14.07 -10.90
CA GLU A 3 -6.96 13.75 -10.87
C GLU A 3 -6.50 13.79 -9.40
N CYS A 4 -5.99 12.66 -8.91
CA CYS A 4 -5.43 12.59 -7.58
C CYS A 4 -4.11 13.37 -7.54
N LEU A 5 -4.05 14.41 -6.69
CA LEU A 5 -2.86 15.25 -6.52
C LEU A 5 -1.72 14.53 -5.80
N HIS A 6 -1.99 13.37 -5.20
CA HIS A 6 -1.02 12.60 -4.43
C HIS A 6 -0.08 11.76 -5.31
N VAL A 7 -0.54 11.28 -6.47
CA VAL A 7 0.30 10.48 -7.40
C VAL A 7 1.48 11.29 -7.96
N PRO A 8 1.29 12.55 -8.43
CA PRO A 8 2.41 13.38 -8.88
C PRO A 8 3.44 13.69 -7.79
N ALA A 9 3.02 13.69 -6.51
CA ALA A 9 3.89 13.98 -5.36
C ALA A 9 4.75 12.79 -4.92
N LEU A 10 4.60 11.62 -5.55
CA LEU A 10 5.35 10.41 -5.19
C LEU A 10 6.84 10.50 -5.57
N PRO A 11 7.72 9.87 -4.76
CA PRO A 11 9.13 9.81 -5.07
C PRO A 11 9.40 9.08 -6.40
N ARG A 12 10.40 9.56 -7.13
CA ARG A 12 10.90 8.96 -8.38
C ARG A 12 12.42 8.80 -8.29
N PRO A 13 12.98 7.58 -8.46
CA PRO A 13 12.28 6.33 -8.80
C PRO A 13 11.37 5.82 -7.67
N GLU A 14 10.46 4.91 -8.02
CA GLU A 14 9.60 4.23 -7.05
C GLU A 14 10.46 3.48 -6.01
N PRO A 15 10.14 3.54 -4.71
CA PRO A 15 10.90 2.83 -3.69
C PRO A 15 10.77 1.31 -3.84
N GLU A 16 11.88 0.62 -3.61
CA GLU A 16 11.92 -0.83 -3.55
C GLU A 16 11.05 -1.36 -2.39
N PRO A 17 10.42 -2.54 -2.56
CA PRO A 17 9.70 -3.17 -1.45
C PRO A 17 10.66 -3.46 -0.29
N ARG A 18 10.29 -3.06 0.92
CA ARG A 18 11.06 -3.35 2.14
C ARG A 18 10.99 -4.81 2.56
N SER A 19 10.00 -5.53 2.05
CA SER A 19 9.72 -6.93 2.35
C SER A 19 8.93 -7.56 1.20
N ASP A 20 9.12 -8.86 0.99
CA ASP A 20 8.35 -9.63 -0.01
C ASP A 20 6.90 -9.89 0.42
N THR A 21 6.60 -9.69 1.71
CA THR A 21 5.27 -9.88 2.29
C THR A 21 5.00 -8.87 3.40
N CYS A 22 3.80 -8.93 3.97
CA CYS A 22 3.37 -8.13 5.12
C CYS A 22 4.08 -8.63 6.40
N PRO A 23 5.07 -7.89 6.93
CA PRO A 23 5.89 -8.33 8.07
C PRO A 23 5.06 -8.49 9.34
N GLU A 24 4.01 -7.69 9.52
CA GLU A 24 3.11 -7.77 10.67
C GLU A 24 2.21 -9.00 10.62
N CYS A 25 1.71 -9.37 9.43
CA CYS A 25 0.97 -10.63 9.24
C CYS A 25 1.88 -11.83 9.54
N LEU A 26 3.13 -11.80 9.05
CA LEU A 26 4.11 -12.84 9.32
C LEU A 26 4.40 -12.97 10.82
N ALA A 27 4.54 -11.85 11.52
CA ALA A 27 4.81 -11.84 12.96
C ALA A 27 3.70 -12.47 13.81
N VAL A 28 2.43 -12.36 13.38
CA VAL A 28 1.27 -12.96 14.06
C VAL A 28 0.89 -14.34 13.51
N GLY A 29 1.64 -14.88 12.55
CA GLY A 29 1.34 -16.16 11.90
C GLY A 29 0.05 -16.15 11.07
N SER A 30 -0.33 -14.99 10.54
CA SER A 30 -1.49 -14.82 9.67
C SER A 30 -1.08 -14.70 8.20
N HIS A 31 -1.97 -15.11 7.30
CA HIS A 31 -1.74 -15.01 5.87
C HIS A 31 -2.53 -13.82 5.29
N PRO A 32 -1.85 -12.87 4.62
CA PRO A 32 -2.53 -11.77 3.94
C PRO A 32 -3.34 -12.30 2.76
N VAL A 33 -4.49 -11.68 2.48
CA VAL A 33 -5.31 -12.01 1.30
C VAL A 33 -4.66 -11.46 0.03
N GLN A 34 -4.26 -10.19 0.08
CA GLN A 34 -3.51 -9.49 -0.96
C GLN A 34 -2.57 -8.49 -0.30
N LEU A 35 -1.47 -8.19 -0.99
CA LEU A 35 -0.45 -7.26 -0.54
C LEU A 35 -0.56 -5.91 -1.24
N ARG A 36 -0.19 -4.86 -0.51
CA ARG A 36 -0.09 -3.50 -1.02
C ARG A 36 1.26 -2.91 -0.64
N LYS A 37 1.92 -2.26 -1.60
CA LYS A 37 3.17 -1.54 -1.38
C LYS A 37 2.93 -0.04 -1.31
N CYS A 38 3.42 0.60 -0.26
CA CYS A 38 3.47 2.05 -0.15
C CYS A 38 4.45 2.65 -1.14
N LEU A 39 3.97 3.59 -1.95
CA LEU A 39 4.78 4.25 -2.97
C LEU A 39 5.64 5.40 -2.43
N VAL A 40 5.46 5.78 -1.17
CA VAL A 40 6.27 6.82 -0.53
C VAL A 40 7.51 6.23 0.14
N CYS A 41 7.38 5.07 0.80
CA CYS A 41 8.45 4.52 1.62
C CYS A 41 8.83 3.06 1.32
N GLY A 42 8.07 2.37 0.45
CA GLY A 42 8.32 0.96 0.07
C GLY A 42 7.80 -0.08 1.07
N HIS A 43 7.09 0.32 2.13
CA HIS A 43 6.49 -0.63 3.08
C HIS A 43 5.43 -1.51 2.41
N VAL A 44 5.42 -2.81 2.70
CA VAL A 44 4.44 -3.77 2.17
C VAL A 44 3.51 -4.21 3.29
N GLY A 45 2.21 -3.97 3.14
CA GLY A 45 1.18 -4.30 4.12
C GLY A 45 0.02 -5.08 3.50
N CYS A 46 -0.80 -5.72 4.33
CA CYS A 46 -1.99 -6.45 3.86
C CYS A 46 -3.17 -5.51 3.57
N CYS A 47 -3.99 -5.86 2.57
CA CYS A 47 -5.12 -5.05 2.11
C CYS A 47 -6.25 -4.91 3.16
N ASP A 48 -7.23 -4.02 2.88
CA ASP A 48 -8.38 -3.79 3.77
C ASP A 48 -9.27 -5.04 3.95
N SER A 49 -9.23 -5.99 3.02
CA SER A 49 -9.95 -7.27 3.12
C SER A 49 -9.23 -8.31 3.98
N SER A 50 -7.97 -8.05 4.37
CA SER A 50 -7.25 -8.87 5.34
C SER A 50 -7.66 -8.48 6.77
N PRO A 51 -7.68 -9.43 7.72
CA PRO A 51 -8.23 -9.19 9.07
C PRO A 51 -7.55 -8.05 9.85
N TYR A 52 -6.30 -7.73 9.51
CA TYR A 52 -5.50 -6.73 10.25
C TYR A 52 -5.31 -5.40 9.52
N GLN A 53 -5.65 -5.31 8.23
CA GLN A 53 -5.64 -4.06 7.45
C GLN A 53 -4.35 -3.25 7.62
N HIS A 54 -3.18 -3.91 7.58
CA HIS A 54 -1.90 -3.27 7.88
C HIS A 54 -1.54 -2.15 6.90
N ALA A 55 -1.99 -2.24 5.64
CA ALA A 55 -1.84 -1.15 4.69
C ALA A 55 -2.61 0.11 5.15
N THR A 56 -3.83 -0.04 5.65
CA THR A 56 -4.65 1.06 6.17
C THR A 56 -4.02 1.66 7.42
N ARG A 57 -3.61 0.81 8.37
CA ARG A 57 -2.91 1.26 9.59
C ARG A 57 -1.62 2.01 9.25
N HIS A 58 -0.84 1.52 8.29
CA HIS A 58 0.37 2.22 7.83
C HIS A 58 0.05 3.62 7.30
N PHE A 59 -1.04 3.80 6.54
CA PHE A 59 -1.51 5.13 6.14
C PHE A 59 -1.88 6.00 7.34
N GLU A 60 -2.64 5.46 8.31
CA GLU A 60 -3.05 6.22 9.50
C GLU A 60 -1.85 6.66 10.37
N GLU A 61 -0.81 5.84 10.46
CA GLU A 61 0.38 6.12 11.27
C GLU A 61 1.38 7.06 10.59
N THR A 62 1.53 6.95 9.26
CA THR A 62 2.58 7.66 8.51
C THR A 62 2.06 8.80 7.64
N GLY A 63 0.77 8.81 7.33
CA GLY A 63 0.16 9.75 6.39
C GLY A 63 0.51 9.48 4.93
N HIS A 64 1.07 8.31 4.57
CA HIS A 64 1.43 8.00 3.18
C HIS A 64 0.19 7.74 2.31
N PRO A 65 -0.15 8.64 1.37
CA PRO A 65 -1.49 8.66 0.79
C PRO A 65 -1.73 7.58 -0.27
N VAL A 66 -0.68 7.12 -0.98
CA VAL A 66 -0.82 6.21 -2.12
C VAL A 66 -0.07 4.90 -1.91
N MET A 67 -0.76 3.80 -2.19
CA MET A 67 -0.20 2.45 -2.24
C MET A 67 -0.57 1.78 -3.55
N ARG A 68 0.26 0.85 -4.03
CA ARG A 68 -0.03 0.02 -5.19
C ARG A 68 -0.33 -1.41 -4.82
N SER A 69 -1.05 -2.15 -5.67
CA SER A 69 -1.05 -3.60 -5.52
C SER A 69 0.37 -4.15 -5.63
N PHE A 70 0.69 -5.11 -4.77
CA PHE A 70 1.96 -5.84 -4.80
C PHE A 70 1.77 -7.27 -5.32
N GLU A 71 0.63 -7.54 -5.95
CA GLU A 71 0.35 -8.81 -6.62
C GLU A 71 0.93 -8.83 -8.04
N GLU A 72 1.28 -10.02 -8.52
CA GLU A 72 1.81 -10.20 -9.87
C GLU A 72 0.74 -9.86 -10.93
N GLY A 73 1.06 -8.90 -11.81
CA GLY A 73 0.19 -8.49 -12.92
C GLY A 73 -0.81 -7.37 -12.59
N GLU A 74 -0.81 -6.86 -11.35
CA GLU A 74 -1.60 -5.70 -10.96
C GLU A 74 -0.75 -4.43 -10.87
N GLU A 75 -1.12 -3.39 -11.60
CA GLU A 75 -0.38 -2.10 -11.62
C GLU A 75 -1.24 -0.90 -11.18
N TRP A 76 -2.38 -1.17 -10.53
CA TRP A 76 -3.26 -0.11 -10.07
C TRP A 76 -2.79 0.48 -8.73
N HIS A 77 -3.09 1.76 -8.52
CA HIS A 77 -2.81 2.45 -7.26
C HIS A 77 -4.10 2.76 -6.52
N TRP A 78 -4.01 2.82 -5.20
CA TRP A 78 -5.05 3.25 -4.29
C TRP A 78 -4.61 4.52 -3.59
N CYS A 79 -5.42 5.57 -3.66
CA CYS A 79 -5.26 6.73 -2.80
C CYS A 79 -6.20 6.61 -1.59
N TYR A 80 -5.65 6.54 -0.37
CA TYR A 80 -6.46 6.49 0.85
C TYR A 80 -7.14 7.83 1.15
N VAL A 81 -6.54 8.94 0.73
CA VAL A 81 -7.11 10.29 0.94
C VAL A 81 -8.34 10.49 0.03
N ASP A 82 -8.22 10.11 -1.24
CA ASP A 82 -9.29 10.28 -2.23
C ASP A 82 -10.26 9.08 -2.28
N GLN A 83 -9.91 7.97 -1.60
CA GLN A 83 -10.66 6.71 -1.58
C GLN A 83 -11.04 6.18 -2.97
N LEU A 84 -10.10 6.28 -3.90
CA LEU A 84 -10.30 5.88 -5.30
C LEU A 84 -9.04 5.29 -5.91
N ILE A 85 -9.24 4.51 -6.97
CA ILE A 85 -8.17 3.93 -7.79
C ILE A 85 -7.58 5.03 -8.68
N VAL A 86 -6.26 5.14 -8.70
CA VAL A 86 -5.49 6.22 -9.38
C VAL A 86 -4.38 5.68 -10.28
#